data_AF-A0A1G6PYQ6-F1
#
_entry.id   AF-A0A1G6PYQ6-F1
#
_cell.length_a   1.000
_cell.length_b   1.000
_cell.length_c   1.000
_cell.angle_alpha   90.00
_cell.angle_beta   90.00
_cell.angle_gamma   90.00
#
_symmetry.space_group_name_H-M   'P 1'
#
loop_
_entity.id
_entity.type
_entity.pdbx_description
1 polymer ?
#
loop_
_entity_poly.entity_id
_entity_poly.type
_entity_poly.pdbx_seq_one_letter_code
_entity_poly.pdbx_strand_id
1 'polypeptide(L)'
;MKQIYFLMTVLVAFLTLFSACKKDEHQVVFEGGTAPVLSASSTSAIVLLSENKTNDAIRFNWTNPDYQFNTGISSQDVTYTLQVDTAGQGFKGRVSERAVTNDLATTLTVAELNKMVLDLGVAPETERVVEFRIKSTISGTAALYSNVVPVKTTPYADVKYPVPAKLFIVGNATPGGWNNPVPADQQFTLADATNFEITIPLTAGGSYLFIPVNGSWGAKYGADGDSGSNNPAGDNFKPEGGDMIAPSVSGTYKITVDFKTGKFTVTKI
;
A
#
# COMPACT_ATOMS: atom_id res chain seq x y z
N MET A 1 44.15 -75.28 21.53
CA MET A 1 42.95 -74.95 22.33
C MET A 1 42.96 -73.52 22.88
N LYS A 2 43.97 -73.07 23.65
CA LYS A 2 44.00 -71.69 24.21
C LYS A 2 43.87 -70.54 23.18
N GLN A 3 44.46 -70.65 21.99
CA GLN A 3 44.35 -69.62 20.94
C GLN A 3 42.95 -69.53 20.30
N ILE A 4 42.20 -70.64 20.24
CA ILE A 4 40.83 -70.65 19.72
C ILE A 4 39.84 -70.01 20.70
N TYR A 5 40.04 -70.26 22.01
CA TYR A 5 39.25 -69.59 23.05
C TYR A 5 39.51 -68.08 23.09
N PHE A 6 40.76 -67.65 22.87
CA PHE A 6 41.13 -66.23 22.76
C PHE A 6 40.51 -65.56 21.53
N LEU A 7 40.53 -66.22 20.36
CA LEU A 7 39.87 -65.70 19.15
C LEU A 7 38.35 -65.60 19.32
N MET A 8 37.71 -66.57 19.99
CA MET A 8 36.26 -66.51 20.26
C MET A 8 35.89 -65.44 21.28
N THR A 9 36.73 -65.16 22.29
CA THR A 9 36.46 -64.05 23.24
C THR A 9 36.63 -62.69 22.59
N VAL A 10 37.63 -62.52 21.69
CA VAL A 10 37.80 -61.28 20.93
C VAL A 10 36.65 -61.05 19.94
N LEU A 11 36.14 -62.10 19.27
CA LEU A 11 35.03 -61.99 18.33
C LEU A 11 33.71 -61.63 19.04
N VAL A 12 33.44 -62.21 20.21
CA VAL A 12 32.25 -61.88 21.02
C VAL A 12 32.35 -60.46 21.59
N ALA A 13 33.55 -60.03 22.04
CA ALA A 13 33.78 -58.66 22.49
C ALA A 13 33.66 -57.62 21.34
N PHE A 14 34.00 -58.00 20.11
CA PHE A 14 33.85 -57.16 18.92
C PHE A 14 32.39 -57.05 18.46
N LEU A 15 31.60 -58.11 18.60
CA LEU A 15 30.15 -58.12 18.30
C LEU A 15 29.32 -57.27 19.27
N THR A 16 29.74 -57.16 20.54
CA THR A 16 29.05 -56.29 21.52
C THR A 16 29.32 -54.79 21.33
N LEU A 17 30.38 -54.42 20.60
CA LEU A 17 30.73 -53.01 20.33
C LEU A 17 29.84 -52.36 19.26
N PHE A 18 29.13 -53.15 18.43
CA PHE A 18 28.20 -52.63 17.42
C PHE A 18 26.77 -52.40 17.92
N SER A 19 26.45 -52.80 19.16
CA SER A 19 25.09 -52.71 19.70
C SER A 19 24.85 -51.46 20.57
N ALA A 20 25.84 -50.56 20.71
CA ALA A 20 25.78 -49.40 21.60
C ALA A 20 25.47 -48.05 20.90
N CYS A 21 25.19 -48.03 19.60
CA CYS A 21 24.73 -46.83 18.89
C CYS A 21 23.22 -46.88 18.61
N LYS A 22 22.40 -46.90 19.66
CA LYS A 22 21.08 -46.25 19.57
C LYS A 22 21.26 -44.83 20.09
N LYS A 23 21.48 -43.90 19.17
CA LYS A 23 21.33 -42.47 19.46
C LYS A 23 19.83 -42.25 19.63
N ASP A 24 19.32 -42.35 20.86
CA ASP A 24 18.00 -41.80 21.21
C ASP A 24 18.12 -40.29 21.09
N GLU A 25 17.97 -39.78 19.87
CA GLU A 25 17.79 -38.36 19.65
C GLU A 25 16.36 -38.02 20.08
N HIS A 26 16.23 -37.25 21.15
CA HIS A 26 14.97 -36.61 21.52
C HIS A 26 14.62 -35.61 20.42
N GLN A 27 13.94 -36.10 19.37
CA GLN A 27 13.46 -35.24 18.30
C GLN A 27 12.38 -34.32 18.86
N VAL A 28 12.56 -33.02 18.66
CA VAL A 28 11.54 -32.01 18.91
C VAL A 28 10.53 -32.10 17.76
N VAL A 29 9.33 -32.56 18.07
CA VAL A 29 8.27 -32.82 17.09
C VAL A 29 7.18 -31.77 17.27
N PHE A 30 6.80 -31.11 16.18
CA PHE A 30 5.69 -30.16 16.15
C PHE A 30 4.35 -30.91 16.24
N GLU A 31 3.50 -30.51 17.20
CA GLU A 31 2.21 -31.15 17.47
C GLU A 31 1.02 -30.29 17.03
N GLY A 32 1.26 -29.07 16.53
CA GLY A 32 0.23 -28.19 16.01
C GLY A 32 0.05 -26.93 16.86
N GLY A 33 -1.16 -26.38 16.85
CA GLY A 33 -1.55 -25.20 17.62
C GLY A 33 -3.03 -24.90 17.43
N THR A 34 -3.53 -23.89 18.11
CA THR A 34 -4.91 -23.43 18.02
C THR A 34 -5.01 -22.27 17.02
N ALA A 35 -6.02 -22.29 16.14
CA ALA A 35 -6.29 -21.17 15.26
C ALA A 35 -6.55 -19.88 16.09
N PRO A 36 -5.87 -18.75 15.82
CA PRO A 36 -6.15 -17.50 16.52
C PRO A 36 -7.61 -17.09 16.36
N VAL A 37 -8.23 -16.50 17.38
CA VAL A 37 -9.56 -15.91 17.27
C VAL A 37 -9.43 -14.40 17.07
N LEU A 38 -9.71 -13.92 15.86
CA LEU A 38 -9.66 -12.50 15.51
C LEU A 38 -10.96 -11.79 15.88
N SER A 39 -10.80 -10.61 16.48
CA SER A 39 -11.88 -9.67 16.80
C SER A 39 -11.50 -8.26 16.37
N ALA A 40 -12.52 -7.44 16.11
CA ALA A 40 -12.37 -6.01 15.80
C ALA A 40 -13.08 -5.16 16.86
N SER A 41 -12.59 -3.94 17.07
CA SER A 41 -13.22 -2.95 17.97
C SER A 41 -14.62 -2.53 17.51
N SER A 42 -14.93 -2.68 16.23
CA SER A 42 -16.24 -2.42 15.64
C SER A 42 -16.38 -3.16 14.30
N THR A 43 -17.61 -3.56 13.97
CA THR A 43 -17.99 -4.08 12.63
C THR A 43 -19.00 -3.18 11.92
N SER A 44 -19.28 -1.98 12.48
CA SER A 44 -20.09 -0.96 11.82
C SER A 44 -19.42 -0.49 10.53
N ALA A 45 -20.22 0.09 9.62
CA ALA A 45 -19.68 0.70 8.41
C ALA A 45 -18.70 1.83 8.78
N ILE A 46 -17.53 1.85 8.15
CA ILE A 46 -16.49 2.86 8.35
C ILE A 46 -16.33 3.66 7.05
N VAL A 47 -16.66 4.95 7.10
CA VAL A 47 -16.35 5.89 6.03
C VAL A 47 -15.00 6.51 6.33
N LEU A 48 -14.02 6.29 5.45
CA LEU A 48 -12.66 6.78 5.61
C LEU A 48 -12.56 8.16 4.99
N LEU A 49 -12.08 9.14 5.76
CA LEU A 49 -11.96 10.52 5.33
C LEU A 49 -10.49 10.96 5.40
N SER A 50 -10.02 11.63 4.35
CA SER A 50 -8.61 12.10 4.25
C SER A 50 -8.22 13.07 5.35
N GLU A 51 -9.17 13.86 5.87
CA GLU A 51 -9.00 14.77 7.00
C GLU A 51 -8.68 14.05 8.32
N ASN A 52 -9.10 12.79 8.47
CA ASN A 52 -8.92 11.99 9.68
C ASN A 52 -7.76 10.98 9.56
N LYS A 53 -6.87 11.15 8.58
CA LYS A 53 -5.83 10.17 8.20
C LYS A 53 -4.96 9.65 9.35
N THR A 54 -4.73 10.45 10.39
CA THR A 54 -3.91 10.09 11.56
C THR A 54 -4.71 9.48 12.71
N ASN A 55 -6.05 9.53 12.65
CA ASN A 55 -6.91 8.99 13.69
C ASN A 55 -6.96 7.46 13.59
N ASP A 56 -7.15 6.81 14.72
CA ASP A 56 -7.43 5.37 14.77
C ASP A 56 -8.76 5.08 14.06
N ALA A 57 -8.74 4.12 13.13
CA ALA A 57 -9.93 3.68 12.41
C ALA A 57 -10.52 2.41 13.02
N ILE A 58 -9.68 1.41 13.27
CA ILE A 58 -10.10 0.11 13.76
C ILE A 58 -8.95 -0.56 14.50
N ARG A 59 -9.27 -1.17 15.65
CA ARG A 59 -8.33 -2.02 16.38
C ARG A 59 -8.72 -3.48 16.23
N PHE A 60 -7.75 -4.31 15.93
CA PHE A 60 -7.88 -5.76 15.90
C PHE A 60 -7.16 -6.39 17.10
N ASN A 61 -7.75 -7.43 17.67
CA ASN A 61 -7.13 -8.25 18.72
C ASN A 61 -7.30 -9.73 18.37
N TRP A 62 -6.32 -10.57 18.71
CA TRP A 62 -6.39 -12.02 18.50
C TRP A 62 -5.79 -12.83 19.65
N THR A 63 -6.19 -14.10 19.73
CA THR A 63 -5.61 -15.03 20.72
C THR A 63 -4.25 -15.56 20.25
N ASN A 64 -3.39 -15.92 21.21
CA ASN A 64 -2.15 -16.65 20.92
C ASN A 64 -2.51 -18.04 20.31
N PRO A 65 -1.80 -18.51 19.27
CA PRO A 65 -2.01 -19.84 18.74
C PRO A 65 -1.52 -20.97 19.65
N ASP A 66 -0.72 -20.66 20.69
CA ASP A 66 -0.18 -21.63 21.65
C ASP A 66 0.39 -22.87 20.95
N TYR A 67 1.26 -22.64 19.96
CA TYR A 67 1.91 -23.70 19.19
C TYR A 67 2.55 -24.73 20.13
N GLN A 68 2.34 -26.01 19.87
CA GLN A 68 2.81 -27.10 20.72
C GLN A 68 3.86 -27.97 20.03
N PHE A 69 4.79 -28.43 20.83
CA PHE A 69 5.73 -29.48 20.52
C PHE A 69 5.57 -30.61 21.54
N ASN A 70 6.13 -31.79 21.26
CA ASN A 70 6.18 -32.90 22.21
C ASN A 70 6.92 -32.57 23.53
N THR A 71 7.59 -31.42 23.60
CA THR A 71 8.24 -30.87 24.80
C THR A 71 7.39 -29.81 25.53
N GLY A 72 6.17 -29.55 25.08
CA GLY A 72 5.26 -28.53 25.63
C GLY A 72 5.03 -27.34 24.70
N ILE A 73 4.52 -26.23 25.26
CA ILE A 73 4.23 -25.01 24.52
C ILE A 73 5.52 -24.42 23.95
N SER A 74 5.46 -24.01 22.69
CA SER A 74 6.54 -23.35 21.96
C SER A 74 7.01 -22.09 22.67
N SER A 75 8.32 -21.93 22.79
CA SER A 75 8.98 -20.69 23.22
C SER A 75 9.44 -19.82 22.04
N GLN A 76 9.10 -20.19 20.80
CA GLN A 76 9.47 -19.42 19.61
C GLN A 76 8.58 -18.19 19.44
N ASP A 77 9.17 -17.11 18.94
CA ASP A 77 8.42 -15.90 18.58
C ASP A 77 7.42 -16.21 17.45
N VAL A 78 6.18 -15.81 17.67
CA VAL A 78 5.11 -15.96 16.67
C VAL A 78 5.09 -14.71 15.79
N THR A 79 5.23 -14.91 14.49
CA THR A 79 5.00 -13.85 13.50
C THR A 79 3.52 -13.81 13.14
N TYR A 80 2.89 -12.65 13.28
CA TYR A 80 1.53 -12.43 12.83
C TYR A 80 1.51 -11.58 11.56
N THR A 81 0.56 -11.85 10.69
CA THR A 81 0.29 -11.04 9.50
C THR A 81 -1.22 -10.84 9.40
N LEU A 82 -1.65 -9.59 9.56
CA LEU A 82 -3.02 -9.18 9.24
C LEU A 82 -3.16 -9.17 7.73
N GLN A 83 -4.09 -9.97 7.22
CA GLN A 83 -4.43 -10.06 5.81
C GLN A 83 -5.83 -9.49 5.59
N VAL A 84 -6.01 -8.78 4.49
CA VAL A 84 -7.31 -8.28 4.05
C VAL A 84 -7.52 -8.57 2.57
N ASP A 85 -8.73 -9.02 2.24
CA ASP A 85 -9.20 -9.23 0.86
C ASP A 85 -10.62 -8.68 0.71
N THR A 86 -11.07 -8.53 -0.53
CA THR A 86 -12.49 -8.26 -0.82
C THR A 86 -13.35 -9.47 -0.46
N ALA A 87 -14.55 -9.22 0.06
CA ALA A 87 -15.40 -10.28 0.58
C ALA A 87 -15.72 -11.37 -0.45
N GLY A 88 -15.63 -12.63 -0.03
CA GLY A 88 -15.96 -13.79 -0.86
C GLY A 88 -14.80 -14.31 -1.72
N GLN A 89 -13.64 -13.64 -1.73
CA GLN A 89 -12.46 -14.09 -2.48
C GLN A 89 -11.64 -15.16 -1.75
N GLY A 90 -11.91 -15.39 -0.46
CA GLY A 90 -11.23 -16.41 0.33
C GLY A 90 -9.71 -16.21 0.43
N PHE A 91 -9.25 -14.96 0.38
CA PHE A 91 -7.83 -14.58 0.42
C PHE A 91 -7.02 -15.16 -0.76
N LYS A 92 -7.65 -15.26 -1.92
CA LYS A 92 -7.04 -15.64 -3.21
C LYS A 92 -7.06 -14.48 -4.21
N GLY A 93 -7.65 -13.35 -3.85
CA GLY A 93 -7.70 -12.14 -4.66
C GLY A 93 -6.45 -11.28 -4.53
N ARG A 94 -6.64 -9.97 -4.54
CA ARG A 94 -5.56 -8.99 -4.29
C ARG A 94 -5.44 -8.79 -2.79
N VAL A 95 -4.72 -9.68 -2.12
CA VAL A 95 -4.57 -9.62 -0.66
C VAL A 95 -3.58 -8.52 -0.28
N SER A 96 -3.99 -7.61 0.62
CA SER A 96 -3.09 -6.67 1.28
C SER A 96 -2.71 -7.21 2.67
N GLU A 97 -1.47 -6.96 3.09
CA GLU A 97 -0.88 -7.58 4.27
C GLU A 97 -0.14 -6.57 5.15
N ARG A 98 -0.19 -6.78 6.48
CA ARG A 98 0.62 -6.06 7.47
C ARG A 98 1.21 -7.04 8.47
N ALA A 99 2.52 -7.08 8.54
CA ALA A 99 3.22 -7.81 9.59
C ALA A 99 2.99 -7.14 10.96
N VAL A 100 2.75 -7.97 11.98
CA VAL A 100 2.66 -7.56 13.38
C VAL A 100 3.55 -8.52 14.18
N THR A 101 4.54 -7.98 14.85
CA THR A 101 5.54 -8.78 15.57
C THR A 101 5.31 -8.65 17.06
N ASN A 102 5.19 -9.79 17.76
CA ASN A 102 5.16 -9.87 19.22
C ASN A 102 4.06 -9.05 19.92
N ASP A 103 2.95 -8.77 19.21
CA ASP A 103 1.73 -8.17 19.77
C ASP A 103 0.53 -9.06 19.38
N LEU A 104 -0.46 -9.13 20.27
CA LEU A 104 -1.75 -9.79 20.05
C LEU A 104 -2.83 -8.80 19.61
N ALA A 105 -2.42 -7.59 19.27
CA ALA A 105 -3.29 -6.56 18.74
C ALA A 105 -2.57 -5.68 17.71
N THR A 106 -3.36 -4.98 16.90
CA THR A 106 -2.87 -3.88 16.08
C THR A 106 -3.98 -2.87 15.86
N THR A 107 -3.63 -1.58 15.81
CA THR A 107 -4.56 -0.53 15.43
C THR A 107 -4.18 -0.04 14.03
N LEU A 108 -5.16 -0.01 13.13
CA LEU A 108 -5.02 0.66 11.85
C LEU A 108 -5.51 2.10 11.99
N THR A 109 -4.70 3.05 11.57
CA THR A 109 -5.15 4.42 11.31
C THR A 109 -6.06 4.49 10.09
N VAL A 110 -6.80 5.58 9.93
CA VAL A 110 -7.63 5.84 8.74
C VAL A 110 -6.81 5.76 7.45
N ALA A 111 -5.59 6.32 7.43
CA ALA A 111 -4.71 6.23 6.26
C ALA A 111 -4.29 4.79 5.94
N GLU A 112 -3.91 4.02 6.95
CA GLU A 112 -3.46 2.64 6.76
C GLU A 112 -4.59 1.75 6.25
N LEU A 113 -5.78 1.85 6.86
CA LEU A 113 -6.95 1.13 6.40
C LEU A 113 -7.36 1.56 4.98
N ASN A 114 -7.32 2.87 4.68
CA ASN A 114 -7.63 3.37 3.35
C ASN A 114 -6.69 2.78 2.30
N LYS A 115 -5.38 2.83 2.57
CA LYS A 115 -4.37 2.26 1.69
C LYS A 115 -4.60 0.76 1.47
N MET A 116 -4.84 0.00 2.54
CA MET A 116 -5.11 -1.43 2.42
C MET A 116 -6.31 -1.72 1.51
N VAL A 117 -7.41 -0.98 1.66
CA VAL A 117 -8.64 -1.15 0.87
C VAL A 117 -8.42 -0.75 -0.60
N LEU A 118 -7.69 0.33 -0.86
CA LEU A 118 -7.32 0.75 -2.23
C LEU A 118 -6.39 -0.28 -2.91
N ASP A 119 -5.46 -0.90 -2.16
CA ASP A 119 -4.57 -1.94 -2.68
C ASP A 119 -5.34 -3.19 -3.16
N LEU A 120 -6.55 -3.43 -2.62
CA LEU A 120 -7.46 -4.49 -3.11
C LEU A 120 -8.09 -4.13 -4.47
N GLY A 121 -8.05 -2.86 -4.88
CA GLY A 121 -8.69 -2.34 -6.09
C GLY A 121 -10.11 -1.83 -5.87
N VAL A 122 -10.51 -1.60 -4.62
CA VAL A 122 -11.77 -0.90 -4.32
C VAL A 122 -11.63 0.54 -4.76
N ALA A 123 -12.54 1.00 -5.62
CA ALA A 123 -12.55 2.39 -6.07
C ALA A 123 -12.87 3.33 -4.89
N PRO A 124 -12.29 4.55 -4.87
CA PRO A 124 -12.68 5.60 -3.95
C PRO A 124 -14.20 5.80 -3.90
N GLU A 125 -14.70 6.21 -2.72
CA GLU A 125 -16.09 6.56 -2.45
C GLU A 125 -17.09 5.41 -2.65
N THR A 126 -16.60 4.22 -2.96
CA THR A 126 -17.40 3.03 -3.16
C THR A 126 -17.40 2.17 -1.90
N GLU A 127 -18.56 2.05 -1.27
CA GLU A 127 -18.73 1.15 -0.12
C GLU A 127 -18.52 -0.31 -0.55
N ARG A 128 -17.63 -1.02 0.15
CA ARG A 128 -17.39 -2.46 -0.03
C ARG A 128 -17.20 -3.17 1.30
N VAL A 129 -17.56 -4.45 1.33
CA VAL A 129 -17.20 -5.34 2.44
C VAL A 129 -15.82 -5.92 2.14
N VAL A 130 -14.90 -5.74 3.08
CA VAL A 130 -13.58 -6.36 3.09
C VAL A 130 -13.48 -7.34 4.25
N GLU A 131 -12.70 -8.39 4.09
CA GLU A 131 -12.58 -9.51 5.02
C GLU A 131 -11.18 -9.56 5.59
N PHE A 132 -11.07 -9.47 6.92
CA PHE A 132 -9.81 -9.56 7.64
C PHE A 132 -9.60 -10.96 8.22
N ARG A 133 -8.36 -11.43 8.20
CA ARG A 133 -7.90 -12.56 9.02
C ARG A 133 -6.48 -12.34 9.51
N ILE A 134 -6.10 -13.03 10.57
CA ILE A 134 -4.71 -13.13 11.02
C ILE A 134 -4.14 -14.46 10.56
N LYS A 135 -2.98 -14.39 9.90
CA LYS A 135 -2.08 -15.51 9.68
C LYS A 135 -1.03 -15.51 10.77
N SER A 136 -0.84 -16.63 11.47
CA SER A 136 0.25 -16.81 12.43
C SER A 136 1.22 -17.87 11.93
N THR A 137 2.52 -17.69 12.21
CA THR A 137 3.57 -18.64 11.85
C THR A 137 4.67 -18.66 12.90
N ILE A 138 5.26 -19.84 13.11
CA ILE A 138 6.60 -20.01 13.71
C ILE A 138 7.53 -20.63 12.67
N SER A 139 8.84 -20.59 12.92
CA SER A 139 9.82 -21.08 11.94
C SER A 139 9.63 -22.58 11.66
N GLY A 140 9.61 -22.94 10.37
CA GLY A 140 9.58 -24.35 9.95
C GLY A 140 8.22 -25.05 10.07
N THR A 141 7.13 -24.36 10.40
CA THR A 141 5.79 -24.96 10.52
C THR A 141 4.79 -24.40 9.51
N ALA A 142 3.69 -25.14 9.30
CA ALA A 142 2.55 -24.62 8.56
C ALA A 142 1.90 -23.44 9.32
N ALA A 143 1.31 -22.51 8.57
CA ALA A 143 0.61 -21.36 9.13
C ALA A 143 -0.76 -21.76 9.70
N LEU A 144 -1.16 -21.12 10.79
CA LEU A 144 -2.54 -21.13 11.27
C LEU A 144 -3.24 -19.83 10.87
N TYR A 145 -4.53 -19.93 10.56
CA TYR A 145 -5.36 -18.79 10.16
C TYR A 145 -6.53 -18.63 11.12
N SER A 146 -6.87 -17.38 11.43
CA SER A 146 -8.02 -17.07 12.27
C SER A 146 -9.36 -17.26 11.56
N ASN A 147 -10.45 -17.10 12.32
CA ASN A 147 -11.74 -16.73 11.73
C ASN A 147 -11.64 -15.44 10.90
N VAL A 148 -12.61 -15.25 10.02
CA VAL A 148 -12.72 -14.06 9.17
C VAL A 148 -13.61 -13.01 9.84
N VAL A 149 -13.18 -11.76 9.82
CA VAL A 149 -13.95 -10.61 10.32
C VAL A 149 -14.30 -9.71 9.13
N PRO A 150 -15.59 -9.63 8.73
CA PRO A 150 -16.02 -8.71 7.69
C PRO A 150 -16.15 -7.29 8.24
N VAL A 151 -15.65 -6.31 7.50
CA VAL A 151 -15.79 -4.88 7.81
C VAL A 151 -16.26 -4.17 6.55
N LYS A 152 -17.31 -3.37 6.68
CA LYS A 152 -17.81 -2.54 5.59
C LYS A 152 -17.05 -1.22 5.59
N THR A 153 -16.39 -0.89 4.49
CA THR A 153 -15.49 0.26 4.36
C THR A 153 -15.76 1.04 3.09
N THR A 154 -15.70 2.36 3.19
CA THR A 154 -15.74 3.28 2.04
C THR A 154 -14.43 4.06 2.00
N PRO A 155 -13.49 3.77 1.07
CA PRO A 155 -12.20 4.46 1.00
C PRO A 155 -12.33 5.86 0.38
N TYR A 156 -11.37 6.74 0.65
CA TYR A 156 -11.19 8.01 -0.05
C TYR A 156 -10.08 7.91 -1.10
N ALA A 157 -10.11 8.79 -2.09
CA ALA A 157 -9.05 8.88 -3.10
C ALA A 157 -7.76 9.41 -2.47
N ASP A 158 -6.68 8.63 -2.52
CA ASP A 158 -5.36 9.06 -2.03
C ASP A 158 -4.69 10.02 -3.03
N VAL A 159 -5.25 11.22 -3.12
CA VAL A 159 -4.78 12.33 -3.97
C VAL A 159 -4.62 13.61 -3.15
N LYS A 160 -3.64 14.44 -3.54
CA LYS A 160 -3.40 15.73 -2.89
C LYS A 160 -4.55 16.70 -3.13
N TYR A 161 -5.11 16.70 -4.34
CA TYR A 161 -6.26 17.51 -4.72
C TYR A 161 -7.28 16.65 -5.49
N PRO A 162 -8.59 16.97 -5.42
CA PRO A 162 -9.60 16.27 -6.22
C PRO A 162 -9.26 16.34 -7.71
N VAL A 163 -9.30 15.19 -8.39
CA VAL A 163 -9.02 15.09 -9.82
C VAL A 163 -10.22 15.63 -10.59
N PRO A 164 -10.09 16.71 -11.37
CA PRO A 164 -11.20 17.24 -12.14
C PRO A 164 -11.52 16.34 -13.34
N ALA A 165 -12.74 16.43 -13.87
CA ALA A 165 -13.14 15.65 -15.05
C ALA A 165 -12.43 16.11 -16.34
N LYS A 166 -11.99 17.37 -16.39
CA LYS A 166 -11.23 17.98 -17.49
C LYS A 166 -10.22 18.95 -16.90
N LEU A 167 -9.18 19.24 -17.66
CA LEU A 167 -8.19 20.25 -17.32
C LEU A 167 -7.79 21.01 -18.60
N PHE A 168 -7.58 22.31 -18.48
CA PHE A 168 -7.18 23.20 -19.57
C PHE A 168 -6.05 24.10 -19.10
N ILE A 169 -5.17 24.51 -20.02
CA ILE A 169 -4.15 25.53 -19.76
C ILE A 169 -4.61 26.88 -20.32
N VAL A 170 -4.40 27.97 -19.59
CA VAL A 170 -4.72 29.36 -20.00
C VAL A 170 -3.61 30.30 -19.57
N GLY A 171 -3.23 31.28 -20.39
CA GLY A 171 -2.16 32.21 -20.06
C GLY A 171 -1.50 32.85 -21.26
N ASN A 172 -0.82 33.98 -21.08
CA ASN A 172 -0.04 34.62 -22.15
C ASN A 172 1.19 33.80 -22.60
N ALA A 173 1.55 32.74 -21.87
CA ALA A 173 2.49 31.74 -22.37
C ALA A 173 1.89 30.86 -23.48
N THR A 174 0.56 30.74 -23.56
CA THR A 174 -0.16 29.82 -24.46
C THR A 174 -0.73 30.53 -25.69
N PRO A 175 -1.03 29.82 -26.81
CA PRO A 175 -1.61 30.42 -28.02
C PRO A 175 -2.89 31.22 -27.79
N GLY A 176 -3.75 30.77 -26.88
CA GLY A 176 -5.02 31.42 -26.55
C GLY A 176 -4.88 32.66 -25.66
N GLY A 177 -3.69 32.92 -25.09
CA GLY A 177 -3.49 33.99 -24.15
C GLY A 177 -4.34 33.84 -22.88
N TRP A 178 -4.72 34.96 -22.29
CA TRP A 178 -5.66 35.02 -21.16
C TRP A 178 -7.14 34.97 -21.58
N ASN A 179 -7.45 34.58 -22.82
CA ASN A 179 -8.84 34.40 -23.26
C ASN A 179 -9.44 33.15 -22.62
N ASN A 180 -10.70 33.27 -22.17
CA ASN A 180 -11.46 32.18 -21.57
C ASN A 180 -12.91 32.28 -22.11
N PRO A 181 -13.40 31.32 -22.91
CA PRO A 181 -12.86 29.98 -23.12
C PRO A 181 -11.56 29.93 -23.93
N VAL A 182 -10.72 28.94 -23.61
CA VAL A 182 -9.50 28.65 -24.35
C VAL A 182 -9.80 27.83 -25.62
N PRO A 183 -8.89 27.87 -26.63
CA PRO A 183 -8.92 26.96 -27.77
C PRO A 183 -8.99 25.48 -27.37
N ALA A 184 -9.62 24.65 -28.21
CA ALA A 184 -9.84 23.23 -27.90
C ALA A 184 -8.54 22.42 -27.76
N ASP A 185 -7.48 22.82 -28.45
CA ASP A 185 -6.14 22.23 -28.37
C ASP A 185 -5.37 22.60 -27.08
N GLN A 186 -5.95 23.43 -26.20
CA GLN A 186 -5.42 23.70 -24.85
C GLN A 186 -6.06 22.83 -23.76
N GLN A 187 -6.84 21.82 -24.14
CA GLN A 187 -7.33 20.80 -23.22
C GLN A 187 -6.28 19.71 -23.00
N PHE A 188 -6.01 19.36 -21.75
CA PHE A 188 -5.17 18.21 -21.42
C PHE A 188 -5.90 16.89 -21.70
N THR A 189 -5.13 15.86 -22.01
CA THR A 189 -5.59 14.47 -22.02
C THR A 189 -5.41 13.87 -20.63
N LEU A 190 -6.42 13.16 -20.12
CA LEU A 190 -6.28 12.36 -18.90
C LEU A 190 -5.51 11.07 -19.25
N ALA A 191 -4.25 10.99 -18.82
CA ALA A 191 -3.34 9.90 -19.15
C ALA A 191 -3.56 8.66 -18.27
N ASP A 192 -3.89 8.87 -16.99
CA ASP A 192 -4.28 7.83 -16.04
C ASP A 192 -5.25 8.39 -14.99
N ALA A 193 -5.49 7.68 -13.88
CA ALA A 193 -6.46 8.09 -12.86
C ALA A 193 -6.18 9.45 -12.20
N THR A 194 -4.93 9.95 -12.23
CA THR A 194 -4.55 11.20 -11.54
C THR A 194 -3.69 12.15 -12.36
N ASN A 195 -3.19 11.71 -13.52
CA ASN A 195 -2.28 12.48 -14.36
C ASN A 195 -2.95 13.03 -15.63
N PHE A 196 -2.75 14.32 -15.86
CA PHE A 196 -3.10 15.00 -17.10
C PHE A 196 -1.85 15.33 -17.91
N GLU A 197 -1.90 15.19 -19.23
CA GLU A 197 -0.80 15.52 -20.14
C GLU A 197 -1.24 16.40 -21.31
N ILE A 198 -0.38 17.33 -21.72
CA ILE A 198 -0.55 18.12 -22.94
C ILE A 198 0.80 18.37 -23.60
N THR A 199 0.81 18.43 -24.93
CA THR A 199 1.93 18.96 -25.71
C THR A 199 1.49 20.26 -26.35
N ILE A 200 2.13 21.37 -25.99
CA ILE A 200 1.71 22.71 -26.39
C ILE A 200 2.92 23.63 -26.62
N PRO A 201 2.88 24.55 -27.59
CA PRO A 201 3.86 25.63 -27.67
C PRO A 201 3.73 26.59 -26.49
N LEU A 202 4.85 26.89 -25.82
CA LEU A 202 4.94 27.91 -24.79
C LEU A 202 5.83 29.07 -25.27
N THR A 203 5.39 30.30 -24.95
CA THR A 203 6.15 31.53 -25.16
C THR A 203 7.02 31.83 -23.95
N ALA A 204 8.31 32.11 -24.19
CA ALA A 204 9.28 32.41 -23.14
C ALA A 204 8.82 33.54 -22.22
N GLY A 205 8.95 33.33 -20.91
CA GLY A 205 8.66 34.36 -19.89
C GLY A 205 7.18 34.74 -19.76
N GLY A 206 6.28 34.12 -20.53
CA GLY A 206 4.84 34.22 -20.29
C GLY A 206 4.43 33.41 -19.07
N SER A 207 3.21 33.65 -18.58
CA SER A 207 2.62 32.92 -17.46
C SER A 207 1.41 32.10 -17.88
N TYR A 208 1.03 31.13 -17.05
CA TYR A 208 -0.16 30.30 -17.24
C TYR A 208 -0.76 29.78 -15.93
N LEU A 209 -2.00 29.33 -16.02
CA LEU A 209 -2.76 28.64 -14.99
C LEU A 209 -3.38 27.38 -15.59
N PHE A 210 -3.82 26.47 -14.73
CA PHE A 210 -4.71 25.38 -15.13
C PHE A 210 -6.13 25.66 -14.63
N ILE A 211 -7.14 25.40 -15.47
CA ILE A 211 -8.55 25.53 -15.11
C ILE A 211 -9.28 24.20 -15.35
N PRO A 212 -10.16 23.75 -14.43
CA PRO A 212 -10.91 22.50 -14.60
C PRO A 212 -12.15 22.66 -15.49
N VAL A 213 -12.62 23.89 -15.71
CA VAL A 213 -13.82 24.21 -16.49
C VAL A 213 -13.49 25.29 -17.51
N ASN A 214 -13.49 24.92 -18.79
CA ASN A 214 -13.29 25.87 -19.88
C ASN A 214 -14.41 26.92 -19.90
N GLY A 215 -14.06 28.19 -20.03
CA GLY A 215 -14.99 29.33 -19.97
C GLY A 215 -15.26 29.85 -18.55
N SER A 216 -14.65 29.28 -17.51
CA SER A 216 -14.87 29.68 -16.12
C SER A 216 -13.57 30.02 -15.39
N TRP A 217 -13.63 31.04 -14.54
CA TRP A 217 -12.58 31.43 -13.58
C TRP A 217 -12.92 31.00 -12.15
N GLY A 218 -14.01 30.25 -11.94
CA GLY A 218 -14.50 29.90 -10.61
C GLY A 218 -13.62 28.91 -9.84
N ALA A 219 -12.70 28.23 -10.53
CA ALA A 219 -11.66 27.41 -9.93
C ALA A 219 -10.42 27.43 -10.82
N LYS A 220 -9.24 27.47 -10.21
CA LYS A 220 -7.96 27.40 -10.92
C LYS A 220 -6.89 26.69 -10.08
N TYR A 221 -5.83 26.27 -10.75
CA TYR A 221 -4.62 25.75 -10.16
C TYR A 221 -3.42 26.55 -10.67
N GLY A 222 -2.53 26.90 -9.76
CA GLY A 222 -1.36 27.72 -10.03
C GLY A 222 -0.20 27.36 -9.12
N ALA A 223 0.87 28.15 -9.16
CA ALA A 223 2.07 27.96 -8.35
C ALA A 223 1.72 27.85 -6.86
N ASP A 224 2.35 26.90 -6.16
CA ASP A 224 2.30 26.82 -4.70
C ASP A 224 3.21 27.88 -4.05
N GLY A 225 2.80 29.13 -4.20
CA GLY A 225 3.55 30.32 -3.81
C GLY A 225 3.00 31.57 -4.51
N ASP A 226 3.79 32.64 -4.52
CA ASP A 226 3.47 33.86 -5.25
C ASP A 226 3.50 33.62 -6.77
N SER A 227 2.84 34.50 -7.54
CA SER A 227 2.90 34.44 -9.01
C SER A 227 4.35 34.47 -9.50
N GLY A 228 4.70 33.53 -10.38
CA GLY A 228 6.03 33.37 -10.96
C GLY A 228 7.08 32.75 -10.03
N SER A 229 6.69 32.27 -8.85
CA SER A 229 7.62 31.66 -7.88
C SER A 229 8.00 30.21 -8.19
N ASN A 230 7.26 29.52 -9.06
CA ASN A 230 7.53 28.13 -9.42
C ASN A 230 8.85 27.98 -10.20
N ASN A 231 9.47 26.80 -10.09
CA ASN A 231 10.45 26.36 -11.06
C ASN A 231 9.79 26.18 -12.45
N PRO A 232 10.28 26.83 -13.53
CA PRO A 232 9.69 26.72 -14.88
C PRO A 232 9.70 25.31 -15.47
N ALA A 233 10.56 24.41 -14.97
CA ALA A 233 10.62 23.01 -15.39
C ALA A 233 9.61 22.11 -14.65
N GLY A 234 8.92 22.62 -13.64
CA GLY A 234 7.98 21.87 -12.81
C GLY A 234 8.16 22.12 -11.32
N ASP A 235 7.04 22.18 -10.61
CA ASP A 235 6.99 22.44 -9.17
C ASP A 235 5.69 21.89 -8.56
N ASN A 236 5.45 22.16 -7.27
CA ASN A 236 4.13 21.99 -6.67
C ASN A 236 3.14 23.03 -7.23
N PHE A 237 1.89 22.61 -7.38
CA PHE A 237 0.76 23.51 -7.64
C PHE A 237 -0.24 23.44 -6.49
N LYS A 238 -1.14 24.41 -6.42
CA LYS A 238 -2.28 24.38 -5.49
C LYS A 238 -3.55 24.98 -6.08
N PRO A 239 -4.73 24.62 -5.56
CA PRO A 239 -5.97 25.35 -5.81
C PRO A 239 -5.79 26.84 -5.48
N GLU A 240 -6.29 27.70 -6.35
CA GLU A 240 -6.19 29.16 -6.22
C GLU A 240 -4.74 29.66 -6.05
N GLY A 241 -3.78 28.95 -6.64
CA GLY A 241 -2.37 29.35 -6.70
C GLY A 241 -2.12 30.58 -7.59
N GLY A 242 -0.91 31.13 -7.48
CA GLY A 242 -0.44 32.24 -8.32
C GLY A 242 -0.16 31.80 -9.76
N ASP A 243 0.01 32.75 -10.67
CA ASP A 243 0.32 32.44 -12.07
C ASP A 243 1.66 31.72 -12.17
N MET A 244 1.73 30.61 -12.91
CA MET A 244 2.98 29.87 -13.12
C MET A 244 3.79 30.52 -14.23
N ILE A 245 5.11 30.64 -14.06
CA ILE A 245 6.02 31.12 -15.10
C ILE A 245 6.40 30.00 -16.06
N ALA A 246 6.42 30.29 -17.36
CA ALA A 246 6.87 29.39 -18.42
C ALA A 246 8.41 29.36 -18.53
N PRO A 247 8.98 28.31 -19.17
CA PRO A 247 10.40 28.24 -19.47
C PRO A 247 10.94 29.50 -20.15
N SER A 248 12.21 29.83 -19.95
CA SER A 248 12.86 31.02 -20.52
C SER A 248 13.15 30.94 -22.04
N VAL A 249 12.79 29.82 -22.68
CA VAL A 249 13.00 29.58 -24.11
C VAL A 249 11.67 29.18 -24.72
N SER A 250 11.25 29.86 -25.79
CA SER A 250 10.03 29.46 -26.51
C SER A 250 10.24 28.11 -27.19
N GLY A 251 9.19 27.31 -27.27
CA GLY A 251 9.27 25.99 -27.88
C GLY A 251 8.04 25.15 -27.59
N THR A 252 8.06 23.90 -28.06
CA THR A 252 7.01 22.93 -27.75
C THR A 252 7.41 22.16 -26.50
N TYR A 253 6.48 22.05 -25.56
CA TYR A 253 6.70 21.40 -24.27
C TYR A 253 5.65 20.34 -24.03
N LYS A 254 6.06 19.24 -23.41
CA LYS A 254 5.16 18.32 -22.72
C LYS A 254 4.98 18.82 -21.29
N ILE A 255 3.73 19.01 -20.88
CA ILE A 255 3.36 19.32 -19.50
C ILE A 255 2.61 18.12 -18.93
N THR A 256 3.02 17.65 -17.75
CA THR A 256 2.30 16.64 -16.97
C THR A 256 1.84 17.28 -15.67
N VAL A 257 0.58 17.06 -15.27
CA VAL A 257 -0.02 17.57 -14.03
C VAL A 257 -0.56 16.40 -13.23
N ASP A 258 0.04 16.15 -12.07
CA ASP A 258 -0.26 15.03 -11.18
C ASP A 258 -1.07 15.50 -9.96
N PHE A 259 -2.36 15.16 -9.93
CA PHE A 259 -3.25 15.47 -8.82
C PHE A 259 -3.00 14.60 -7.59
N LYS A 260 -2.33 13.45 -7.74
CA LYS A 260 -1.94 12.61 -6.60
C LYS A 260 -0.89 13.30 -5.76
N THR A 261 0.15 13.81 -6.40
CA THR A 261 1.26 14.46 -5.69
C THR A 261 1.10 15.97 -5.54
N GLY A 262 0.24 16.60 -6.35
CA GLY A 262 0.10 18.05 -6.43
C GLY A 262 1.27 18.71 -7.16
N LYS A 263 1.86 18.01 -8.13
CA LYS A 263 3.04 18.47 -8.88
C LYS A 263 2.75 18.57 -10.36
N PHE A 264 3.44 19.49 -11.03
CA PHE A 264 3.50 19.52 -12.48
C PHE A 264 4.95 19.47 -12.97
N THR A 265 5.16 19.01 -14.20
CA THR A 265 6.47 19.00 -14.87
C THR A 265 6.34 19.55 -16.28
N VAL A 266 7.36 20.28 -16.75
CA VAL A 266 7.41 20.91 -18.07
C VAL A 266 8.72 20.51 -18.74
N THR A 267 8.63 19.66 -19.77
CA THR A 267 9.79 19.13 -20.49
C THR A 267 9.77 19.57 -21.93
N LYS A 268 10.89 20.14 -22.41
CA LYS A 268 11.02 20.53 -23.82
C LYS A 268 11.06 19.27 -24.70
N ILE A 269 10.36 19.33 -25.84
CA ILE A 269 10.39 18.29 -26.89
C ILE A 269 11.36 18.71 -27.99
#